data_AF-A0A350W601-F1
#
_entry.id   AF-A0A350W601-F1
#
_cell.length_a   1.000
_cell.length_b   1.000
_cell.length_c   1.000
_cell.angle_alpha   90.00
_cell.angle_beta   90.00
_cell.angle_gamma   90.00
#
_symmetry.space_group_name_H-M   'P 1'
#
loop_
_entity.id
_entity.type
_entity.pdbx_description
1 polymer ?
#
loop_
_entity_poly.entity_id
_entity_poly.type
_entity_poly.pdbx_seq_one_letter_code
_entity_poly.pdbx_strand_id
1 'polypeptide(L)'
;MDKLTSTADIFITKNLKTLYGIVSAESNYEKLSEFVLSQSPLANYGYYEDEIILVKKFGAFISSEESDAIKDIIKLALVQWWVLKSYDYILQKELDDAQRHLAEIPSGWKILKTFTQYNKFSKDSMDFDRDKLEIISSIHTGIPEIENDWHLKMLHTNINKIFDTEELEKWVETKITRIEDSYQNARDFLSTNFFILLDIIFFLSLAWSIFDTFLLWKISAK
;
A
#
# COMPACT_ATOMS: atom_id res chain seq x y z
N MET A 1 26.95 -39.81 -7.46
CA MET A 1 26.05 -38.68 -7.82
C MET A 1 24.87 -39.29 -8.54
N ASP A 2 23.81 -39.65 -7.80
CA ASP A 2 22.49 -39.95 -8.34
C ASP A 2 21.51 -39.55 -7.24
N LYS A 3 20.92 -38.36 -7.39
CA LYS A 3 20.10 -37.69 -6.38
C LYS A 3 18.63 -37.56 -6.86
N LEU A 4 18.22 -38.43 -7.78
CA LEU A 4 16.97 -38.35 -8.57
C LEU A 4 15.89 -39.37 -8.15
N THR A 5 16.01 -40.00 -6.98
CA THR A 5 15.10 -41.06 -6.52
C THR A 5 14.27 -40.66 -5.30
N SER A 6 13.65 -39.47 -5.30
CA SER A 6 12.52 -39.19 -4.39
C SER A 6 11.22 -39.55 -5.12
N THR A 7 10.26 -40.17 -4.42
CA THR A 7 8.96 -40.55 -5.00
C THR A 7 8.21 -39.30 -5.50
N ALA A 8 8.35 -38.18 -4.78
CA ALA A 8 7.73 -36.90 -5.10
C ALA A 8 8.22 -36.30 -6.43
N ASP A 9 9.53 -36.22 -6.67
CA ASP A 9 10.07 -35.61 -7.89
C ASP A 9 9.71 -36.40 -9.15
N ILE A 10 9.71 -37.73 -9.04
CA ILE A 10 9.26 -38.63 -10.12
C ILE A 10 7.78 -38.39 -10.41
N PHE A 11 6.95 -38.27 -9.37
CA PHE A 11 5.53 -37.98 -9.51
C PHE A 11 5.27 -36.63 -10.16
N ILE A 12 5.97 -35.58 -9.72
CA ILE A 12 5.84 -34.22 -10.27
C ILE A 12 6.25 -34.21 -11.75
N THR A 13 7.37 -34.81 -12.08
CA THR A 13 7.87 -34.86 -13.47
C THR A 13 6.90 -35.58 -14.39
N LYS A 14 6.37 -36.73 -13.94
CA LYS A 14 5.39 -37.52 -14.70
C LYS A 14 4.07 -36.77 -14.94
N ASN A 15 3.63 -35.97 -13.97
CA ASN A 15 2.34 -35.29 -13.99
C ASN A 15 2.45 -33.77 -14.19
N LEU A 16 3.59 -33.28 -14.68
CA LEU A 16 3.94 -31.86 -14.67
C LEU A 16 2.87 -30.96 -15.29
N LYS A 17 2.38 -31.29 -16.49
CA LYS A 17 1.36 -30.49 -17.19
C LYS A 17 0.04 -30.44 -16.42
N THR A 18 -0.39 -31.58 -15.87
CA THR A 18 -1.64 -31.67 -15.09
C THR A 18 -1.53 -30.86 -13.80
N LEU A 19 -0.45 -31.04 -13.05
CA LEU A 19 -0.20 -30.30 -11.81
C LEU A 19 -0.11 -28.80 -12.08
N TYR A 20 0.58 -28.40 -13.15
CA TYR A 20 0.65 -27.01 -13.60
C TYR A 20 -0.75 -26.46 -13.92
N GLY A 21 -1.57 -27.21 -14.63
CA GLY A 21 -2.96 -26.85 -14.95
C GLY A 21 -3.79 -26.60 -13.69
N ILE A 22 -3.68 -27.49 -12.71
CA ILE A 22 -4.37 -27.38 -11.41
C ILE A 22 -3.95 -26.09 -10.68
N VAL A 23 -2.65 -25.86 -10.47
CA VAL A 23 -2.19 -24.71 -9.66
C VAL A 23 -2.29 -23.37 -10.39
N SER A 24 -2.33 -23.39 -11.73
CA SER A 24 -2.41 -22.17 -12.55
C SER A 24 -3.84 -21.87 -13.02
N ALA A 25 -4.81 -22.73 -12.68
CA ALA A 25 -6.17 -22.71 -13.21
C ALA A 25 -6.24 -22.72 -14.75
N GLU A 26 -5.29 -23.39 -15.42
CA GLU A 26 -5.25 -23.49 -16.88
C GLU A 26 -6.04 -24.69 -17.37
N SER A 27 -7.18 -24.42 -18.03
CA SER A 27 -8.08 -25.44 -18.56
C SER A 27 -7.49 -26.28 -19.69
N ASN A 28 -6.61 -25.71 -20.52
CA ASN A 28 -6.01 -26.38 -21.68
C ASN A 28 -4.56 -26.82 -21.41
N TYR A 29 -4.29 -27.31 -20.21
CA TYR A 29 -2.92 -27.62 -19.74
C TYR A 29 -2.15 -28.61 -20.62
N GLU A 30 -2.86 -29.49 -21.34
CA GLU A 30 -2.24 -30.47 -22.26
C GLU A 30 -1.49 -29.79 -23.42
N LYS A 31 -2.02 -28.65 -23.87
CA LYS A 31 -1.50 -27.86 -25.00
C LYS A 31 -0.39 -26.90 -24.59
N LEU A 32 -0.03 -26.83 -23.30
CA LEU A 32 1.07 -25.99 -22.84
C LEU A 32 2.38 -26.41 -23.50
N SER A 33 3.08 -25.41 -24.06
CA SER A 33 4.39 -25.61 -24.65
C SER A 33 5.47 -25.75 -23.58
N GLU A 34 6.55 -26.44 -23.91
CA GLU A 34 7.72 -26.57 -23.02
C GLU A 34 8.33 -25.21 -22.66
N PHE A 35 8.22 -24.22 -23.55
CA PHE A 35 8.65 -22.85 -23.31
C PHE A 35 7.89 -22.18 -22.15
N VAL A 36 6.57 -22.37 -22.06
CA VAL A 36 5.77 -21.79 -20.96
C VAL A 36 6.12 -22.46 -19.63
N LEU A 37 6.36 -23.78 -19.67
CA LEU A 37 6.77 -24.54 -18.49
C LEU A 37 8.16 -24.14 -18.00
N SER A 38 9.08 -23.79 -18.92
CA SER A 38 10.44 -23.35 -18.55
C SER A 38 10.50 -21.89 -18.08
N GLN A 39 9.63 -21.01 -18.58
CA GLN A 39 9.54 -19.62 -18.12
C GLN A 39 9.04 -19.49 -16.68
N SER A 40 8.13 -20.37 -16.26
CA SER A 40 7.54 -20.32 -14.91
C SER A 40 7.51 -21.71 -14.31
N PRO A 41 8.67 -22.26 -13.92
CA PRO A 41 8.79 -23.63 -13.46
C PRO A 41 7.96 -23.88 -12.21
N LEU A 42 7.46 -25.10 -12.08
CA LEU A 42 6.73 -25.54 -10.91
C LEU A 42 7.74 -26.02 -9.85
N ALA A 43 7.95 -25.22 -8.81
CA ALA A 43 8.85 -25.58 -7.71
C ALA A 43 8.11 -26.41 -6.65
N ASN A 44 8.75 -27.46 -6.14
CA ASN A 44 8.30 -28.17 -4.95
C ASN A 44 8.84 -27.48 -3.70
N TYR A 45 7.94 -27.10 -2.80
CA TYR A 45 8.23 -26.50 -1.50
C TYR A 45 8.10 -27.49 -0.34
N GLY A 46 7.89 -28.79 -0.64
CA GLY A 46 7.91 -29.86 0.35
C GLY A 46 9.23 -29.92 1.10
N TYR A 47 9.16 -30.21 2.40
CA TYR A 47 10.34 -30.33 3.26
C TYR A 47 10.79 -31.78 3.38
N TYR A 48 9.84 -32.72 3.42
CA TYR A 48 10.13 -34.16 3.44
C TYR A 48 10.21 -34.77 2.03
N GLU A 49 10.90 -35.91 1.88
CA GLU A 49 11.18 -36.53 0.58
C GLU A 49 9.91 -36.96 -0.20
N ASP A 50 8.84 -37.30 0.50
CA ASP A 50 7.57 -37.71 -0.09
C ASP A 50 6.51 -36.58 -0.08
N GLU A 51 6.89 -35.37 0.34
CA GLU A 51 6.00 -34.21 0.33
C GLU A 51 5.96 -33.53 -1.03
N ILE A 52 4.74 -33.13 -1.39
CA ILE A 52 4.50 -32.33 -2.59
C ILE A 52 3.74 -31.08 -2.15
N ILE A 53 4.40 -29.94 -2.19
CA ILE A 53 3.79 -28.64 -1.94
C ILE A 53 4.07 -27.76 -3.15
N LEU A 54 3.05 -27.55 -3.97
CA LEU A 54 3.15 -26.77 -5.20
C LEU A 54 2.20 -25.59 -5.06
N VAL A 55 2.71 -24.38 -5.19
CA VAL A 55 1.91 -23.17 -5.02
C VAL A 55 2.15 -22.22 -6.19
N LYS A 56 1.07 -21.66 -6.72
CA LYS A 56 1.07 -20.50 -7.62
C LYS A 56 -0.04 -19.53 -7.20
N LYS A 57 -0.05 -18.34 -7.81
CA LYS A 57 -1.04 -17.27 -7.53
C LYS A 57 -2.50 -17.74 -7.59
N PHE A 58 -2.81 -18.75 -8.41
CA PHE A 58 -4.19 -19.17 -8.67
C PHE A 58 -4.58 -20.49 -7.99
N GLY A 59 -3.66 -21.18 -7.32
CA GLY A 59 -3.94 -22.48 -6.74
C GLY A 59 -2.73 -23.13 -6.08
N ALA A 60 -3.03 -24.16 -5.29
CA ALA A 60 -2.03 -24.96 -4.61
C ALA A 60 -2.40 -26.45 -4.68
N PHE A 61 -1.37 -27.30 -4.75
CA PHE A 61 -1.48 -28.75 -4.61
C PHE A 61 -0.60 -29.17 -3.44
N ILE A 62 -1.20 -29.86 -2.46
CA ILE A 62 -0.57 -30.19 -1.18
C ILE A 62 -0.77 -31.68 -0.93
N SER A 63 0.33 -32.40 -0.73
CA SER A 63 0.39 -33.78 -0.26
C SER A 63 1.43 -33.81 0.85
N SER A 64 0.95 -33.74 2.10
CA SER A 64 1.76 -33.66 3.32
C SER A 64 0.92 -34.11 4.51
N GLU A 65 1.57 -34.65 5.54
CA GLU A 65 0.92 -34.94 6.83
C GLU A 65 0.48 -33.64 7.54
N GLU A 66 1.17 -32.52 7.30
CA GLU A 66 0.90 -31.19 7.85
C GLU A 66 0.01 -30.34 6.92
N SER A 67 -0.74 -30.98 6.01
CA SER A 67 -1.50 -30.29 4.96
C SER A 67 -2.47 -29.21 5.47
N ASP A 68 -3.05 -29.39 6.66
CA ASP A 68 -3.93 -28.40 7.28
C ASP A 68 -3.18 -27.12 7.68
N ALA A 69 -2.00 -27.25 8.30
CA ALA A 69 -1.18 -26.10 8.69
C ALA A 69 -0.67 -25.33 7.45
N ILE A 70 -0.20 -26.06 6.44
CA ILE A 70 0.26 -25.50 5.15
C ILE A 70 -0.89 -24.73 4.47
N LYS A 71 -2.09 -25.31 4.46
CA LYS A 71 -3.29 -24.67 3.91
C LYS A 71 -3.61 -23.36 4.64
N ASP A 72 -3.49 -23.32 5.96
CA ASP A 72 -3.76 -22.11 6.73
C ASP A 72 -2.71 -21.02 6.49
N ILE A 73 -1.44 -21.39 6.28
CA ILE A 73 -0.39 -20.45 5.84
C ILE A 73 -0.69 -19.85 4.46
N ILE A 74 -1.12 -20.68 3.50
CA ILE A 74 -1.50 -20.19 2.17
C ILE A 74 -2.68 -19.22 2.25
N LYS A 75 -3.70 -19.55 3.05
CA LYS A 75 -4.83 -18.65 3.30
C LYS A 75 -4.39 -17.34 3.93
N LEU A 76 -3.50 -17.39 4.91
CA LEU A 76 -2.98 -16.20 5.57
C LEU A 76 -2.30 -15.28 4.57
N ALA A 77 -1.36 -15.81 3.78
CA ALA A 77 -0.66 -15.03 2.76
C ALA A 77 -1.63 -14.44 1.72
N LEU A 78 -2.65 -15.19 1.32
CA LEU A 78 -3.70 -14.71 0.43
C LEU A 78 -4.53 -13.58 1.04
N VAL A 79 -4.89 -13.69 2.33
CA VAL A 79 -5.63 -12.65 3.06
C VAL A 79 -4.76 -11.39 3.18
N GLN A 80 -3.48 -11.53 3.57
CA GLN A 80 -2.54 -10.41 3.63
C GLN A 80 -2.41 -9.70 2.27
N TRP A 81 -2.28 -10.47 1.19
CA TRP A 81 -2.26 -9.92 -0.16
C TRP A 81 -3.52 -9.13 -0.51
N TRP A 82 -4.71 -9.66 -0.20
CA TRP A 82 -5.98 -8.98 -0.45
C TRP A 82 -6.17 -7.72 0.39
N VAL A 83 -5.74 -7.75 1.65
CA VAL A 83 -5.74 -6.58 2.54
C VAL A 83 -4.87 -5.48 1.95
N LEU A 84 -3.62 -5.79 1.57
CA LEU A 84 -2.72 -4.85 0.93
C LEU A 84 -3.27 -4.31 -0.41
N LYS A 85 -3.90 -5.14 -1.23
CA LYS A 85 -4.58 -4.69 -2.46
C LYS A 85 -5.72 -3.74 -2.19
N SER A 86 -6.48 -3.98 -1.12
CA SER A 86 -7.57 -3.11 -0.71
C SER A 86 -7.03 -1.75 -0.26
N TYR A 87 -5.94 -1.73 0.50
CA TYR A 87 -5.26 -0.48 0.88
C TYR A 87 -4.68 0.25 -0.33
N ASP A 88 -4.02 -0.42 -1.26
CA ASP A 88 -3.51 0.20 -2.50
C ASP A 88 -4.63 0.93 -3.27
N TYR A 89 -5.82 0.34 -3.33
CA TYR A 89 -7.00 0.94 -3.96
C TYR A 89 -7.54 2.15 -3.17
N ILE A 90 -7.70 2.03 -1.86
CA ILE A 90 -8.19 3.12 -1.00
C ILE A 90 -7.21 4.30 -1.03
N LEU A 91 -5.92 4.04 -0.90
CA LEU A 91 -4.87 5.06 -0.95
C LEU A 91 -4.78 5.74 -2.31
N GLN A 92 -5.05 5.02 -3.41
CA GLN A 92 -5.10 5.64 -4.73
C GLN A 92 -6.20 6.71 -4.77
N LYS A 93 -7.39 6.39 -4.26
CA LYS A 93 -8.51 7.33 -4.21
C LYS A 93 -8.18 8.54 -3.32
N GLU A 94 -7.56 8.30 -2.18
CA GLU A 94 -7.14 9.36 -1.25
C GLU A 94 -6.09 10.29 -1.87
N LEU A 95 -5.12 9.72 -2.59
CA LEU A 95 -4.14 10.49 -3.36
C LEU A 95 -4.81 11.38 -4.41
N ASP A 96 -5.78 10.84 -5.17
CA ASP A 96 -6.51 11.59 -6.18
C ASP A 96 -7.34 12.73 -5.56
N ASP A 97 -7.97 12.47 -4.40
CA ASP A 97 -8.73 13.47 -3.65
C ASP A 97 -7.83 14.58 -3.07
N ALA A 98 -6.65 14.22 -2.51
CA ALA A 98 -5.65 15.17 -2.04
C ALA A 98 -5.12 16.06 -3.17
N GLN A 99 -4.82 15.47 -4.34
CA GLN A 99 -4.40 16.22 -5.53
C GLN A 99 -5.49 17.16 -6.04
N ARG A 100 -6.76 16.75 -6.04
CA ARG A 100 -7.87 17.62 -6.41
C ARG A 100 -7.98 18.81 -5.46
N HIS A 101 -7.91 18.58 -4.16
CA HIS A 101 -7.95 19.65 -3.17
C HIS A 101 -6.78 20.63 -3.33
N LEU A 102 -5.58 20.14 -3.64
CA LEU A 102 -4.41 20.96 -3.97
C LEU A 102 -4.61 21.82 -5.22
N ALA A 103 -5.21 21.25 -6.29
CA ALA A 103 -5.49 21.98 -7.52
C ALA A 103 -6.55 23.09 -7.35
N GLU A 104 -7.45 22.93 -6.38
CA GLU A 104 -8.51 23.88 -6.08
C GLU A 104 -8.09 25.02 -5.14
N ILE A 105 -6.86 25.03 -4.62
CA ILE A 105 -6.38 26.09 -3.72
C ILE A 105 -6.33 27.43 -4.48
N PRO A 106 -7.20 28.41 -4.16
CA PRO A 106 -7.26 29.66 -4.90
C PRO A 106 -6.04 30.54 -4.64
N SER A 107 -5.45 31.12 -5.69
CA SER A 107 -4.40 32.14 -5.55
C SER A 107 -4.98 33.56 -5.35
N GLY A 108 -4.26 34.39 -4.57
CA GLY A 108 -4.57 35.82 -4.40
C GLY A 108 -5.81 36.11 -3.52
N TRP A 109 -6.62 37.11 -3.91
CA TRP A 109 -7.77 37.59 -3.10
C TRP A 109 -8.87 36.55 -2.83
N LYS A 110 -8.84 35.41 -3.53
CA LYS A 110 -9.75 34.28 -3.30
C LYS A 110 -9.39 33.46 -2.05
N ILE A 111 -8.25 33.72 -1.39
CA ILE A 111 -7.80 33.08 -0.14
C ILE A 111 -8.82 33.26 1.00
N LEU A 112 -9.64 34.31 0.98
CA LEU A 112 -10.71 34.51 1.97
C LEU A 112 -11.78 33.40 1.95
N LYS A 113 -11.99 32.73 0.81
CA LYS A 113 -12.87 31.55 0.71
C LYS A 113 -12.19 30.25 1.17
N THR A 114 -10.88 30.30 1.44
CA THR A 114 -10.06 29.14 1.76
C THR A 114 -10.12 28.76 3.24
N PHE A 115 -10.65 29.59 4.13
CA PHE A 115 -10.77 29.25 5.56
C PHE A 115 -11.63 27.98 5.80
N THR A 116 -12.72 27.84 5.03
CA THR A 116 -13.55 26.62 5.05
C THR A 116 -12.86 25.42 4.40
N GLN A 117 -12.02 25.66 3.38
CA GLN A 117 -11.24 24.60 2.73
C GLN A 117 -10.09 24.11 3.61
N TYR A 118 -9.44 25.01 4.37
CA TYR A 118 -8.41 24.69 5.34
C TYR A 118 -8.95 23.78 6.45
N ASN A 119 -10.12 24.09 7.01
CA ASN A 119 -10.73 23.25 8.04
C ASN A 119 -11.10 21.86 7.52
N LYS A 120 -11.62 21.77 6.29
CA LYS A 120 -11.90 20.47 5.65
C LYS A 120 -10.61 19.69 5.42
N PHE A 121 -9.61 20.33 4.84
CA PHE A 121 -8.31 19.72 4.54
C PHE A 121 -7.56 19.25 5.80
N SER A 122 -7.58 20.06 6.86
CA SER A 122 -7.01 19.69 8.16
C SER A 122 -7.74 18.50 8.78
N LYS A 123 -9.06 18.39 8.59
CA LYS A 123 -9.83 17.24 9.06
C LYS A 123 -9.49 15.98 8.26
N ASP A 124 -9.49 16.08 6.94
CA ASP A 124 -9.17 14.96 6.03
C ASP A 124 -7.75 14.42 6.33
N SER A 125 -6.76 15.30 6.57
CA SER A 125 -5.41 14.91 7.01
C SER A 125 -5.39 14.18 8.36
N MET A 126 -6.18 14.61 9.35
CA MET A 126 -6.24 13.94 10.66
C MET A 126 -6.94 12.58 10.61
N ASP A 127 -7.96 12.46 9.76
CA ASP A 127 -8.65 11.19 9.53
C ASP A 127 -7.70 10.21 8.79
N PHE A 128 -6.92 10.68 7.80
CA PHE A 128 -5.87 9.90 7.16
C PHE A 128 -4.77 9.43 8.14
N ASP A 129 -4.31 10.29 9.05
CA ASP A 129 -3.29 9.89 10.05
C ASP A 129 -3.77 8.74 10.95
N ARG A 130 -5.08 8.68 11.23
CA ARG A 130 -5.68 7.57 12.01
C ARG A 130 -5.72 6.29 11.19
N ASP A 131 -6.21 6.38 9.96
CA ASP A 131 -6.30 5.24 9.04
C ASP A 131 -4.91 4.67 8.73
N LYS A 132 -3.89 5.52 8.61
CA LYS A 132 -2.47 5.14 8.46
C LYS A 132 -2.00 4.24 9.60
N LEU A 133 -2.31 4.57 10.85
CA LEU A 133 -1.90 3.75 12.00
C LEU A 133 -2.56 2.38 11.98
N GLU A 134 -3.83 2.31 11.60
CA GLU A 134 -4.54 1.04 11.44
C GLU A 134 -3.91 0.19 10.32
N ILE A 135 -3.65 0.79 9.15
CA ILE A 135 -3.00 0.14 8.02
C ILE A 135 -1.63 -0.42 8.43
N ILE A 136 -0.74 0.42 8.99
CA ILE A 136 0.61 0.01 9.39
C ILE A 136 0.55 -1.10 10.45
N SER A 137 -0.35 -1.00 11.43
CA SER A 137 -0.50 -2.03 12.46
C SER A 137 -0.93 -3.37 11.87
N SER A 138 -1.87 -3.36 10.91
CA SER A 138 -2.38 -4.57 10.25
C SER A 138 -1.33 -5.24 9.36
N ILE A 139 -0.45 -4.46 8.72
CA ILE A 139 0.66 -4.96 7.91
C ILE A 139 1.68 -5.69 8.79
N HIS A 140 2.00 -5.13 9.95
CA HIS A 140 3.04 -5.65 10.85
C HIS A 140 2.55 -6.74 11.82
N THR A 141 1.31 -7.20 11.71
CA THR A 141 0.80 -8.25 12.59
C THR A 141 1.28 -9.63 12.11
N GLY A 142 2.47 -10.05 12.56
CA GLY A 142 2.96 -11.42 12.36
C GLY A 142 2.20 -12.44 13.21
N ILE A 143 2.02 -13.67 12.71
CA ILE A 143 1.50 -14.78 13.53
C ILE A 143 2.69 -15.45 14.23
N PRO A 144 2.82 -15.36 15.57
CA PRO A 144 3.97 -15.88 16.31
C PRO A 144 4.19 -17.39 16.15
N GLU A 145 3.13 -18.14 15.86
CA GLU A 145 3.17 -19.59 15.65
C GLU A 145 3.97 -19.97 14.40
N ILE A 146 3.99 -19.12 13.36
CA ILE A 146 4.77 -19.33 12.13
C ILE A 146 6.26 -19.08 12.36
N GLU A 147 6.62 -18.22 13.32
CA GLU A 147 8.01 -17.84 13.57
C GLU A 147 8.81 -18.91 14.32
N ASN A 148 8.11 -19.78 15.07
CA ASN A 148 8.73 -20.80 15.91
C ASN A 148 9.06 -22.09 15.15
N ASP A 149 8.44 -22.32 13.99
CA ASP A 149 8.72 -23.49 13.14
C ASP A 149 9.48 -23.06 11.87
N TRP A 150 10.68 -23.64 11.69
CA TRP A 150 11.53 -23.36 10.53
C TRP A 150 10.86 -23.74 9.19
N HIS A 151 10.16 -24.87 9.14
CA HIS A 151 9.50 -25.36 7.93
C HIS A 151 8.38 -24.40 7.52
N LEU A 152 7.49 -24.09 8.47
CA LEU A 152 6.37 -23.18 8.23
C LEU A 152 6.84 -21.77 7.89
N LYS A 153 7.92 -21.29 8.53
CA LYS A 153 8.54 -20.01 8.21
C LYS A 153 9.08 -19.96 6.78
N MET A 154 9.83 -20.97 6.36
CA MET A 154 10.38 -21.03 5.00
C MET A 154 9.25 -21.07 3.96
N LEU A 155 8.23 -21.89 4.22
CA LEU A 155 7.07 -22.01 3.35
C LEU A 155 6.31 -20.67 3.26
N HIS A 156 6.04 -20.01 4.38
CA HIS A 156 5.41 -18.69 4.41
C HIS A 156 6.21 -17.65 3.62
N THR A 157 7.54 -17.58 3.79
CA THR A 157 8.40 -16.67 3.00
C THR A 157 8.32 -16.96 1.50
N ASN A 158 8.35 -18.24 1.10
CA ASN A 158 8.26 -18.61 -0.31
C ASN A 158 6.88 -18.30 -0.91
N ILE A 159 5.81 -18.52 -0.15
CA ILE A 159 4.45 -18.17 -0.56
C ILE A 159 4.30 -16.66 -0.70
N ASN A 160 4.82 -15.86 0.23
CA ASN A 160 4.79 -14.39 0.12
C ASN A 160 5.54 -13.87 -1.10
N LYS A 161 6.62 -14.53 -1.52
CA LYS A 161 7.29 -14.22 -2.80
C LYS A 161 6.41 -14.55 -4.00
N ILE A 162 5.65 -15.65 -3.98
CA ILE A 162 4.74 -16.00 -5.09
C ILE A 162 3.64 -14.94 -5.24
N PHE A 163 3.17 -14.36 -4.14
CA PHE A 163 2.15 -13.31 -4.14
C PHE A 163 2.71 -11.89 -4.31
N ASP A 164 4.03 -11.72 -4.36
CA ASP A 164 4.72 -10.42 -4.37
C ASP A 164 4.32 -9.53 -3.18
N THR A 165 4.02 -10.13 -2.03
CA THR A 165 3.46 -9.45 -0.85
C THR A 165 4.39 -8.35 -0.33
N GLU A 166 5.70 -8.61 -0.25
CA GLU A 166 6.71 -7.64 0.22
C GLU A 166 6.85 -6.42 -0.72
N GLU A 167 6.71 -6.62 -2.03
CA GLU A 167 6.76 -5.52 -3.00
C GLU A 167 5.49 -4.66 -2.91
N LEU A 168 4.34 -5.32 -2.76
CA LEU A 168 3.06 -4.65 -2.56
C LEU A 168 3.02 -3.86 -1.25
N GLU A 169 3.59 -4.39 -0.17
CA GLU A 169 3.74 -3.70 1.11
C GLU A 169 4.56 -2.41 0.95
N LYS A 170 5.77 -2.50 0.37
CA LYS A 170 6.62 -1.31 0.09
C LYS A 170 5.91 -0.27 -0.78
N TRP A 171 5.11 -0.74 -1.73
CA TRP A 171 4.33 0.13 -2.60
C TRP A 171 3.23 0.88 -1.83
N VAL A 172 2.49 0.18 -0.95
CA VAL A 172 1.50 0.76 -0.05
C VAL A 172 2.15 1.78 0.88
N GLU A 173 3.29 1.47 1.50
CA GLU A 173 4.05 2.39 2.34
C GLU A 173 4.49 3.64 1.57
N THR A 174 5.01 3.46 0.36
CA THR A 174 5.41 4.59 -0.50
C THR A 174 4.23 5.50 -0.82
N LYS A 175 3.05 4.95 -1.06
CA LYS A 175 1.82 5.72 -1.29
C LYS A 175 1.40 6.50 -0.05
N ILE A 176 1.45 5.88 1.13
CA ILE A 176 1.18 6.55 2.41
C ILE A 176 2.10 7.77 2.57
N THR A 177 3.41 7.60 2.39
CA THR A 177 4.39 8.70 2.49
C THR A 177 4.09 9.82 1.50
N ARG A 178 3.72 9.49 0.25
CA ARG A 178 3.37 10.51 -0.76
C ARG A 178 2.11 11.31 -0.39
N ILE A 179 1.12 10.66 0.20
CA ILE A 179 -0.10 11.32 0.66
C ILE A 179 0.22 12.26 1.84
N GLU A 180 1.02 11.80 2.80
CA GLU A 180 1.51 12.60 3.93
C GLU A 180 2.30 13.82 3.47
N ASP A 181 3.25 13.65 2.55
CA ASP A 181 4.00 14.75 1.95
C ASP A 181 3.07 15.74 1.24
N SER A 182 2.03 15.26 0.57
CA SER A 182 1.04 16.12 -0.11
C SER A 182 0.23 16.94 0.90
N TYR A 183 -0.21 16.31 2.00
CA TYR A 183 -0.91 16.98 3.10
C TYR A 183 -0.03 18.03 3.79
N GLN A 184 1.23 17.70 4.06
CA GLN A 184 2.17 18.62 4.69
C GLN A 184 2.49 19.83 3.80
N ASN A 185 2.82 19.59 2.52
CA ASN A 185 3.10 20.67 1.57
C ASN A 185 1.90 21.61 1.38
N ALA A 186 0.69 21.06 1.30
CA ALA A 186 -0.53 21.85 1.20
C ALA A 186 -0.76 22.71 2.45
N ARG A 187 -0.53 22.14 3.64
CA ARG A 187 -0.65 22.85 4.91
C ARG A 187 0.36 23.99 5.01
N ASP A 188 1.60 23.76 4.59
CA ASP A 188 2.65 24.78 4.57
C ASP A 188 2.33 25.91 3.57
N PHE A 189 1.81 25.56 2.39
CA PHE A 189 1.34 26.53 1.40
C PHE A 189 0.17 27.38 1.93
N LEU A 190 -0.83 26.74 2.53
CA LEU A 190 -1.98 27.44 3.13
C LEU A 190 -1.57 28.34 4.29
N SER A 191 -0.68 27.86 5.15
CA SER A 191 -0.11 28.60 6.29
C SER A 191 0.64 29.84 5.81
N THR A 192 1.56 29.68 4.85
CA THR A 192 2.33 30.78 4.27
C THR A 192 1.42 31.85 3.65
N ASN A 193 0.43 31.43 2.88
CA ASN A 193 -0.54 32.34 2.27
C ASN A 193 -1.42 33.05 3.30
N PHE A 194 -1.78 32.38 4.39
CA PHE A 194 -2.51 32.99 5.50
C PHE A 194 -1.66 34.06 6.21
N PHE A 195 -0.38 33.80 6.45
CA PHE A 195 0.53 34.80 7.01
C PHE A 195 0.68 36.02 6.10
N ILE A 196 0.85 35.83 4.78
CA ILE A 196 0.89 36.94 3.81
C ILE A 196 -0.40 37.77 3.87
N LEU A 197 -1.56 37.12 3.98
CA LEU A 197 -2.84 37.82 4.08
C LEU A 197 -2.96 38.63 5.38
N LEU A 198 -2.51 38.07 6.50
CA LEU A 198 -2.40 38.78 7.78
C LEU A 198 -1.50 40.01 7.67
N ASP A 199 -0.33 39.86 7.04
CA ASP A 199 0.59 40.98 6.83
C ASP A 199 -0.05 42.08 5.99
N ILE A 200 -0.76 41.73 4.91
CA ILE A 200 -1.49 42.71 4.07
C ILE A 200 -2.56 43.45 4.88
N ILE A 201 -3.36 42.74 5.68
CA ILE A 201 -4.38 43.36 6.54
C ILE A 201 -3.71 44.29 7.56
N PHE A 202 -2.61 43.86 8.16
CA PHE A 202 -1.85 44.67 9.11
C PHE A 202 -1.30 45.94 8.46
N PHE A 203 -0.73 45.83 7.26
CA PHE A 203 -0.27 46.96 6.47
C PHE A 203 -1.40 47.94 6.11
N LEU A 204 -2.56 47.43 5.68
CA LEU A 204 -3.74 48.26 5.41
C LEU A 204 -4.23 48.98 6.68
N SER A 205 -4.25 48.29 7.82
CA SER A 205 -4.60 48.89 9.12
C SER A 205 -3.61 49.98 9.54
N LEU A 206 -2.32 49.77 9.31
CA LEU A 206 -1.28 50.75 9.62
C LEU A 206 -1.39 51.98 8.71
N ALA A 207 -1.59 51.77 7.41
CA ALA A 207 -1.82 52.84 6.44
C ALA A 207 -3.08 53.66 6.79
N TRP A 208 -4.15 52.99 7.21
CA TRP A 208 -5.36 53.66 7.69
C TRP A 208 -5.11 54.49 8.94
N SER A 209 -4.39 53.95 9.93
CA SER A 209 -4.03 54.66 11.17
C SER A 209 -3.19 55.92 10.89
N ILE A 210 -2.22 55.83 9.98
CA ILE A 210 -1.42 56.98 9.54
C ILE A 210 -2.31 58.01 8.84
N PHE A 211 -3.19 57.56 7.95
CA PHE A 211 -4.10 58.44 7.23
C PHE A 211 -5.07 59.16 8.16
N ASP A 212 -5.63 58.46 9.14
CA ASP A 212 -6.53 59.01 10.17
C ASP A 212 -5.80 60.04 11.04
N THR A 213 -4.58 59.71 11.50
CA THR A 213 -3.73 60.63 12.26
C THR A 213 -3.38 61.88 11.45
N PHE A 214 -3.08 61.74 10.16
CA PHE A 214 -2.81 62.85 9.26
C PHE A 214 -4.05 63.73 9.02
N LEU A 215 -5.22 63.12 8.87
CA LEU A 215 -6.50 63.83 8.75
C LEU A 215 -6.82 64.62 10.01
N LEU A 216 -6.68 64.00 11.19
CA LEU A 216 -6.89 64.65 12.48
C LEU A 216 -5.92 65.81 12.69
N TRP A 217 -4.65 65.65 12.35
CA TRP A 217 -3.66 66.73 12.40
C TRP A 217 -4.04 67.90 11.48
N LYS A 218 -4.45 67.62 10.25
CA LYS A 218 -4.88 68.65 9.29
C LYS A 218 -6.13 69.40 9.73
N ILE A 219 -7.05 68.72 10.42
CA ILE A 219 -8.26 69.35 10.98
C ILE A 219 -7.91 70.19 12.22
N SER A 220 -6.98 69.73 13.06
CA SER A 220 -6.54 70.45 14.26
C SER A 220 -5.62 71.65 13.98
N ALA A 221 -4.96 71.70 12.82
CA ALA A 221 -4.09 72.80 12.42
C ALA A 221 -4.85 73.99 11.77
N LYS A 222 -6.18 73.98 11.84
CA LYS A 222 -7.08 75.00 11.29
C LYS A 222 -7.76 75.76 12.43
#